data_AF-A0A9D1CW87-F1
#
_entry.id   AF-A0A9D1CW87-F1
#
_cell.length_a   1.000
_cell.length_b   1.000
_cell.length_c   1.000
_cell.angle_alpha   90.00
_cell.angle_beta   90.00
_cell.angle_gamma   90.00
#
_symmetry.space_group_name_H-M   'P 1'
#
loop_
_entity.id
_entity.type
_entity.pdbx_description
1 polymer ?
#
loop_
_entity_poly.entity_id
_entity_poly.type
_entity_poly.pdbx_seq_one_letter_code
_entity_poly.pdbx_strand_id
1 'polypeptide(L)'
;MFRGKTRKLAILALTLMLAVLPAMAETTVEQRLDDLETLRAGLEEGHYDLFALVTPEEWQARLEETAEKLRDESLDDKMACYALIELVASLGDAHTQAWFTGGNAQGDMRALPLQTGLFDGGVYLLATTEPYAQYLGMEITAIEGVPMDDVFARLTPVISYDNETRLQTQLAANIADADALRYVGILDDASQAEVTFTDA
;
A
#
# COMPACT_ATOMS: atom_id res chain seq x y z
N MET A 1 -28.05 38.86 -66.09
CA MET A 1 -28.79 39.74 -65.17
C MET A 1 -28.79 39.09 -63.79
N PHE A 2 -28.05 39.69 -62.85
CA PHE A 2 -28.02 39.55 -61.38
C PHE A 2 -28.61 38.27 -60.74
N ARG A 3 -27.79 37.33 -60.21
CA ARG A 3 -27.22 37.32 -58.84
C ARG A 3 -28.20 37.75 -57.73
N GLY A 4 -28.66 36.77 -56.96
CA GLY A 4 -29.28 36.94 -55.65
C GLY A 4 -29.06 35.69 -54.80
N LYS A 5 -27.81 35.46 -54.37
CA LYS A 5 -27.44 34.41 -53.40
C LYS A 5 -28.08 34.75 -52.05
N THR A 6 -29.05 33.96 -51.61
CA THR A 6 -29.55 34.05 -50.22
C THR A 6 -28.47 33.57 -49.26
N ARG A 7 -28.25 34.41 -48.25
CA ARG A 7 -27.18 34.35 -47.28
C ARG A 7 -27.45 33.28 -46.22
N LYS A 8 -26.39 32.53 -45.93
CA LYS A 8 -25.99 31.87 -44.67
C LYS A 8 -26.91 32.08 -43.47
N LEU A 9 -27.28 30.99 -42.80
CA LEU A 9 -27.10 30.83 -41.35
C LEU A 9 -27.16 29.32 -41.03
N ALA A 10 -26.01 28.67 -41.14
CA ALA A 10 -25.79 27.39 -40.47
C ALA A 10 -25.39 27.74 -39.03
N ILE A 11 -26.31 27.53 -38.08
CA ILE A 11 -25.95 27.48 -36.66
C ILE A 11 -25.58 26.03 -36.41
N LEU A 12 -24.32 25.70 -36.65
CA LEU A 12 -23.70 24.53 -36.06
C LEU A 12 -23.47 24.92 -34.59
N ALA A 13 -24.40 24.55 -33.72
CA ALA A 13 -24.15 24.60 -32.29
C ALA A 13 -23.02 23.61 -32.01
N LEU A 14 -21.79 24.14 -31.93
CA LEU A 14 -20.66 23.43 -31.37
C LEU A 14 -20.96 23.31 -29.87
N THR A 15 -21.72 22.28 -29.48
CA THR A 15 -21.73 21.82 -28.11
C THR A 15 -20.31 21.38 -27.82
N LEU A 16 -19.58 22.25 -27.12
CA LEU A 16 -18.38 21.89 -26.38
C LEU A 16 -18.84 20.86 -25.35
N MET A 17 -18.85 19.58 -25.74
CA MET A 17 -18.98 18.48 -24.81
C MET A 17 -17.65 18.53 -24.04
N LEU A 18 -17.68 19.25 -22.91
CA LEU A 18 -16.66 19.15 -21.89
C LEU A 18 -16.67 17.67 -21.53
N ALA A 19 -15.75 16.90 -22.12
CA ALA A 19 -15.42 15.59 -21.60
C ALA A 19 -14.84 15.91 -20.22
N VAL A 20 -15.70 15.88 -19.20
CA VAL A 20 -15.28 15.62 -17.84
C VAL A 20 -14.70 14.21 -17.94
N LEU A 21 -13.40 14.14 -18.26
CA LEU A 21 -12.62 12.99 -17.89
C LEU A 21 -12.94 12.80 -16.41
N PRO A 22 -13.49 11.67 -15.97
CA PRO A 22 -13.47 11.41 -14.55
C PRO A 22 -11.99 11.51 -14.18
N ALA A 23 -11.62 12.58 -13.48
CA ALA A 23 -10.51 12.47 -12.56
C ALA A 23 -10.83 11.19 -11.79
N MET A 24 -9.88 10.26 -11.70
CA MET A 24 -9.99 9.17 -10.73
C MET A 24 -10.20 9.89 -9.40
N ALA A 25 -11.47 9.98 -8.97
CA ALA A 25 -11.81 10.75 -7.81
C ALA A 25 -11.29 9.94 -6.64
N GLU A 26 -10.41 10.55 -5.84
CA GLU A 26 -9.94 9.92 -4.61
C GLU A 26 -11.16 9.52 -3.77
N THR A 27 -11.05 8.38 -3.10
CA THR A 27 -12.13 7.84 -2.27
C THR A 27 -12.47 8.83 -1.16
N THR A 28 -13.75 9.12 -0.96
CA THR A 28 -14.18 10.03 0.11
C THR A 28 -13.99 9.38 1.49
N VAL A 29 -13.92 10.18 2.55
CA VAL A 29 -13.90 9.68 3.94
C VAL A 29 -15.10 8.78 4.23
N GLU A 30 -16.28 9.11 3.72
CA GLU A 30 -17.48 8.28 3.88
C GLU A 30 -17.30 6.90 3.25
N GLN A 31 -16.75 6.82 2.04
CA GLN A 31 -16.47 5.55 1.37
C GLN A 31 -15.41 4.73 2.11
N ARG A 32 -14.35 5.36 2.61
CA ARG A 32 -13.31 4.67 3.41
C ARG A 32 -13.87 4.07 4.69
N LEU A 33 -14.79 4.76 5.35
CA LEU A 33 -15.46 4.26 6.56
C LEU A 33 -16.47 3.15 6.23
N ASP A 34 -17.12 3.19 5.06
CA ASP A 34 -17.98 2.11 4.56
C ASP A 34 -17.16 0.84 4.23
N ASP A 35 -15.97 1.00 3.66
CA ASP A 35 -15.02 -0.10 3.42
C ASP A 35 -14.54 -0.72 4.75
N LEU A 36 -14.23 0.11 5.75
CA LEU A 36 -13.88 -0.36 7.10
C LEU A 36 -15.03 -1.17 7.73
N GLU A 37 -16.26 -0.67 7.62
CA GLU A 37 -17.44 -1.37 8.14
C GLU A 37 -17.70 -2.69 7.42
N THR A 38 -17.53 -2.70 6.09
CA THR A 38 -17.62 -3.92 5.28
C THR A 38 -16.57 -4.95 5.70
N LEU A 39 -15.32 -4.52 5.92
CA LEU A 39 -14.24 -5.36 6.41
C LEU A 39 -14.54 -5.91 7.80
N ARG A 40 -14.99 -5.05 8.73
CA ARG A 40 -15.38 -5.42 10.09
C ARG A 40 -16.47 -6.49 10.09
N ALA A 41 -17.57 -6.25 9.37
CA ALA A 41 -18.68 -7.19 9.27
C ALA A 41 -18.23 -8.52 8.65
N GLY A 42 -17.43 -8.47 7.58
CA GLY A 42 -16.89 -9.66 6.93
C GLY A 42 -16.02 -10.51 7.85
N LEU A 43 -15.18 -9.89 8.68
CA LEU A 43 -14.35 -10.58 9.67
C LEU A 43 -15.20 -11.15 10.81
N GLU A 44 -16.12 -10.38 11.38
CA GLU A 44 -16.95 -10.84 12.50
C GLU A 44 -17.92 -11.97 12.12
N GLU A 45 -18.45 -11.96 10.90
CA GLU A 45 -19.38 -12.98 10.42
C GLU A 45 -18.68 -14.19 9.81
N GLY A 46 -17.54 -13.98 9.15
CA GLY A 46 -16.89 -14.98 8.28
C GLY A 46 -15.64 -15.63 8.86
N HIS A 47 -14.96 -15.00 9.82
CA HIS A 47 -13.74 -15.55 10.41
C HIS A 47 -14.06 -16.75 11.31
N TYR A 48 -13.23 -17.80 11.25
CA TYR A 48 -13.48 -19.06 11.97
C TYR A 48 -13.57 -18.87 13.50
N ASP A 49 -12.63 -18.12 14.07
CA ASP A 49 -12.61 -17.75 15.49
C ASP A 49 -11.84 -16.43 15.69
N LEU A 50 -12.51 -15.30 15.44
CA LEU A 50 -11.86 -13.97 15.42
C LEU A 50 -11.23 -13.60 16.77
N PHE A 51 -11.88 -14.01 17.86
CA PHE A 51 -11.50 -13.63 19.22
C PHE A 51 -10.59 -14.65 19.91
N ALA A 52 -9.97 -15.55 19.14
CA ALA A 52 -8.99 -16.50 19.66
C ALA A 52 -7.69 -15.83 20.13
N LEU A 53 -7.29 -14.73 19.46
CA LEU A 53 -6.01 -14.04 19.70
C LEU A 53 -6.18 -12.58 20.14
N VAL A 54 -7.39 -12.03 20.03
CA VAL A 54 -7.71 -10.63 20.35
C VAL A 54 -9.02 -10.59 21.12
N THR A 55 -9.12 -9.74 22.14
CA THR A 55 -10.38 -9.54 22.87
C THR A 55 -11.35 -8.64 22.08
N PRO A 56 -12.67 -8.75 22.29
CA PRO A 56 -13.63 -7.85 21.67
C PRO A 56 -13.34 -6.36 21.94
N GLU A 57 -12.84 -6.04 23.14
CA GLU A 57 -12.47 -4.66 23.52
C GLU A 57 -11.23 -4.17 22.75
N GLU A 58 -10.20 -5.01 22.60
CA GLU A 58 -9.03 -4.68 21.79
C GLU A 58 -9.38 -4.54 20.31
N TRP A 59 -10.24 -5.42 19.78
CA TRP A 59 -10.72 -5.33 18.40
C TRP A 59 -11.47 -4.02 18.15
N GLN A 60 -12.39 -3.66 19.04
CA GLN A 60 -13.14 -2.41 18.96
C GLN A 60 -12.21 -1.18 19.03
N ALA A 61 -11.21 -1.19 19.92
CA ALA A 61 -10.25 -0.09 20.02
C ALA A 61 -9.43 0.08 18.73
N ARG A 62 -9.01 -1.03 18.10
CA ARG A 62 -8.27 -1.00 16.82
C ARG A 62 -9.12 -0.51 15.66
N LEU A 63 -10.40 -0.89 15.61
CA LEU A 63 -11.35 -0.34 14.63
C LEU A 63 -11.50 1.17 14.77
N GLU A 64 -11.57 1.67 16.01
CA GLU A 64 -11.66 3.11 16.28
C GLU A 64 -10.39 3.85 15.84
N GLU A 65 -9.20 3.31 16.16
CA GLU A 65 -7.92 3.86 15.71
C GLU A 65 -7.83 3.89 14.18
N THR A 66 -8.20 2.80 13.50
CA THR A 66 -8.24 2.74 12.03
C THR A 66 -9.24 3.76 11.47
N ALA A 67 -10.42 3.90 12.07
CA ALA A 67 -11.41 4.89 11.65
C ALA A 67 -10.88 6.33 11.82
N GLU A 68 -10.09 6.61 12.86
CA GLU A 68 -9.41 7.91 13.02
C GLU A 68 -8.41 8.16 11.91
N LYS A 69 -7.56 7.18 11.56
CA LYS A 69 -6.62 7.27 10.43
C LYS A 69 -7.37 7.55 9.11
N LEU A 70 -8.47 6.82 8.85
CA LEU A 70 -9.25 6.95 7.60
C LEU A 70 -10.03 8.26 7.47
N ARG A 71 -10.26 9.00 8.57
CA ARG A 71 -10.89 10.33 8.55
C ARG A 71 -9.94 11.45 8.11
N ASP A 72 -8.64 11.18 8.04
CA ASP A 72 -7.68 12.15 7.53
C ASP A 72 -7.87 12.34 6.01
N GLU A 73 -8.39 13.50 5.62
CA GLU A 73 -8.61 13.87 4.21
C GLU A 73 -7.31 14.01 3.41
N SER A 74 -6.15 14.15 4.08
CA SER A 74 -4.85 14.21 3.41
C SER A 74 -4.27 12.84 3.10
N LEU A 75 -4.86 11.77 3.65
CA LEU A 75 -4.45 10.40 3.40
C LEU A 75 -4.83 10.03 1.96
N ASP A 76 -3.87 9.60 1.14
CA ASP A 76 -4.19 9.06 -0.17
C ASP A 76 -4.77 7.64 -0.09
N ASP A 77 -5.37 7.19 -1.19
CA ASP A 77 -6.09 5.92 -1.23
C ASP A 77 -5.21 4.70 -0.90
N LYS A 78 -3.91 4.73 -1.25
CA LYS A 78 -3.01 3.62 -0.91
C LYS A 78 -2.74 3.57 0.59
N MET A 79 -2.49 4.72 1.21
CA MET A 79 -2.28 4.78 2.65
C MET A 79 -3.54 4.40 3.43
N ALA A 80 -4.73 4.73 2.89
CA ALA A 80 -6.00 4.23 3.41
C ALA A 80 -6.08 2.70 3.33
N CYS A 81 -5.68 2.08 2.22
CA CYS A 81 -5.60 0.62 2.11
C CYS A 81 -4.61 0.01 3.12
N TYR A 82 -3.42 0.60 3.32
CA TYR A 82 -2.49 0.07 4.33
C TYR A 82 -3.02 0.19 5.76
N ALA A 83 -3.84 1.20 6.08
CA ALA A 83 -4.51 1.27 7.38
C ALA A 83 -5.48 0.10 7.60
N LEU A 84 -6.14 -0.38 6.53
CA LEU A 84 -6.95 -1.59 6.59
C LEU A 84 -6.08 -2.86 6.67
N ILE A 85 -4.94 -2.90 5.97
CA ILE A 85 -3.98 -4.02 6.06
C ILE A 85 -3.42 -4.14 7.48
N GLU A 86 -3.02 -3.02 8.09
CA GLU A 86 -2.55 -2.95 9.49
C GLU A 86 -3.62 -3.48 10.45
N LEU A 87 -4.89 -3.05 10.28
CA LEU A 87 -6.00 -3.54 11.09
C LEU A 87 -6.13 -5.07 11.01
N VAL A 88 -6.06 -5.63 9.80
CA VAL A 88 -6.16 -7.08 9.60
C VAL A 88 -4.95 -7.81 10.19
N ALA A 89 -3.74 -7.31 9.94
CA ALA A 89 -2.50 -7.86 10.48
C ALA A 89 -2.47 -7.86 12.01
N SER A 90 -3.12 -6.87 12.64
CA SER A 90 -3.19 -6.77 14.09
C SER A 90 -3.83 -7.99 14.76
N LEU A 91 -4.66 -8.77 14.04
CA LEU A 91 -5.29 -9.98 14.56
C LEU A 91 -4.28 -11.04 15.03
N GLY A 92 -3.04 -10.98 14.55
CA GLY A 92 -1.99 -11.95 14.91
C GLY A 92 -2.21 -13.34 14.32
N ASP A 93 -3.04 -13.45 13.29
CA ASP A 93 -3.28 -14.69 12.55
C ASP A 93 -2.59 -14.64 11.18
N ALA A 94 -1.58 -15.49 10.98
CA ALA A 94 -0.85 -15.57 9.71
C ALA A 94 -1.73 -15.92 8.49
N HIS A 95 -2.92 -16.49 8.69
CA HIS A 95 -3.85 -16.86 7.63
C HIS A 95 -4.90 -15.80 7.31
N THR A 96 -5.01 -14.77 8.15
CA THR A 96 -5.92 -13.66 7.95
C THR A 96 -5.14 -12.45 7.47
N GLN A 97 -5.19 -12.22 6.16
CA GLN A 97 -4.38 -11.22 5.46
C GLN A 97 -5.27 -10.35 4.59
N ALA A 98 -4.93 -9.08 4.47
CA ALA A 98 -5.44 -8.18 3.45
C ALA A 98 -4.28 -7.75 2.56
N TRP A 99 -4.56 -7.60 1.27
CA TRP A 99 -3.60 -7.18 0.26
C TRP A 99 -4.33 -6.51 -0.90
N PHE A 100 -3.58 -5.78 -1.72
CA PHE A 100 -4.12 -5.20 -2.95
C PHE A 100 -4.50 -6.30 -3.93
N THR A 101 -5.78 -6.44 -4.28
CA THR A 101 -6.25 -7.36 -5.34
C THR A 101 -6.34 -6.62 -6.68
N GLY A 102 -6.13 -7.34 -7.79
CA GLY A 102 -5.91 -6.80 -9.13
C GLY A 102 -6.90 -5.72 -9.61
N GLY A 103 -6.34 -4.76 -10.34
CA GLY A 103 -6.94 -3.50 -10.81
C GLY A 103 -5.83 -2.45 -10.96
N ASN A 104 -6.16 -1.15 -11.12
CA ASN A 104 -5.17 -0.07 -11.17
C ASN A 104 -4.22 -0.10 -9.94
N ALA A 105 -4.71 -0.50 -8.76
CA ALA A 105 -3.93 -0.53 -7.51
C ALA A 105 -2.72 -1.48 -7.51
N GLN A 106 -2.80 -2.67 -8.15
CA GLN A 106 -1.66 -3.59 -8.22
C GLN A 106 -0.70 -3.26 -9.37
N GLY A 107 -1.19 -2.57 -10.42
CA GLY A 107 -0.36 -2.00 -11.48
C GLY A 107 0.36 -0.71 -11.08
N ASP A 108 -0.17 0.00 -10.09
CA ASP A 108 0.34 1.27 -9.58
C ASP A 108 1.16 1.12 -8.29
N MET A 109 1.21 -0.07 -7.68
CA MET A 109 2.04 -0.34 -6.49
C MET A 109 3.51 -0.18 -6.87
N ARG A 110 4.21 0.70 -6.14
CA ARG A 110 5.61 0.95 -6.41
C ARG A 110 6.44 -0.01 -5.59
N ALA A 111 7.36 -0.69 -6.27
CA ALA A 111 8.33 -1.54 -5.63
C ALA A 111 9.75 -1.05 -5.95
N LEU A 112 10.62 -1.10 -4.95
CA LEU A 112 12.05 -0.99 -5.15
C LEU A 112 12.52 -2.20 -5.98
N PRO A 113 13.56 -2.05 -6.83
CA PRO A 113 14.08 -3.14 -7.65
C PRO A 113 14.93 -4.10 -6.81
N LEU A 114 14.37 -4.62 -5.71
CA LEU A 114 15.05 -5.47 -4.74
C LEU A 114 14.30 -6.79 -4.63
N GLN A 115 15.00 -7.89 -4.86
CA GLN A 115 14.56 -9.20 -4.39
C GLN A 115 15.56 -9.64 -3.34
N THR A 116 15.11 -9.88 -2.11
CA THR A 116 15.98 -10.08 -0.95
C THR A 116 15.84 -11.47 -0.35
N GLY A 117 16.78 -11.84 0.51
CA GLY A 117 16.68 -13.02 1.37
C GLY A 117 17.34 -12.77 2.71
N LEU A 118 16.87 -13.48 3.74
CA LEU A 118 17.39 -13.39 5.11
C LEU A 118 18.36 -14.55 5.38
N PHE A 119 19.60 -14.24 5.74
CA PHE A 119 20.64 -15.23 6.05
C PHE A 119 21.41 -14.79 7.30
N ASP A 120 21.51 -15.67 8.31
CA ASP A 120 22.21 -15.40 9.58
C ASP A 120 21.83 -14.06 10.24
N GLY A 121 20.57 -13.62 10.05
CA GLY A 121 20.04 -12.35 10.58
C GLY A 121 20.26 -11.13 9.68
N GLY A 122 21.09 -11.23 8.64
CA GLY A 122 21.31 -10.18 7.66
C GLY A 122 20.36 -10.30 6.44
N VAL A 123 20.04 -9.17 5.82
CA VAL A 123 19.22 -9.09 4.60
C VAL A 123 20.13 -8.93 3.39
N TYR A 124 20.03 -9.81 2.41
CA TYR A 124 20.91 -9.82 1.24
C TYR A 124 20.16 -9.62 -0.05
N LEU A 125 20.77 -8.90 -1.01
CA LEU A 125 20.20 -8.70 -2.34
C LEU A 125 20.43 -9.93 -3.22
N LEU A 126 19.35 -10.62 -3.58
CA LEU A 126 19.36 -11.84 -4.38
C LEU A 126 19.10 -11.60 -5.88
N ALA A 127 18.27 -10.61 -6.21
CA ALA A 127 18.06 -10.18 -7.59
C ALA A 127 17.70 -8.69 -7.66
N THR A 128 18.02 -8.06 -8.80
CA THR A 128 17.73 -6.65 -9.07
C THR A 128 17.71 -6.40 -10.58
N THR A 129 17.44 -5.16 -11.01
CA THR A 129 17.52 -4.76 -12.42
C THR A 129 18.95 -4.41 -12.83
N GLU A 130 19.26 -4.47 -14.13
CA GLU A 130 20.61 -4.28 -14.69
C GLU A 130 21.38 -3.06 -14.14
N PRO A 131 20.77 -1.87 -13.96
CA PRO A 131 21.48 -0.69 -13.43
C PRO A 131 22.08 -0.86 -12.02
N TYR A 132 21.59 -1.84 -11.24
CA TYR A 132 21.99 -2.08 -9.86
C TYR A 132 22.72 -3.42 -9.67
N ALA A 133 23.06 -4.10 -10.77
CA ALA A 133 23.65 -5.45 -10.74
C ALA A 133 24.96 -5.53 -9.93
N GLN A 134 25.69 -4.42 -9.78
CA GLN A 134 26.91 -4.37 -8.97
C GLN A 134 26.69 -4.62 -7.47
N TYR A 135 25.44 -4.52 -6.97
CA TYR A 135 25.09 -4.75 -5.57
C TYR A 135 24.60 -6.18 -5.28
N LEU A 136 24.53 -7.05 -6.30
CA LEU A 136 24.06 -8.43 -6.12
C LEU A 136 24.95 -9.18 -5.12
N GLY A 137 24.30 -9.87 -4.17
CA GLY A 137 24.96 -10.64 -3.11
C GLY A 137 25.44 -9.82 -1.92
N MET A 138 25.36 -8.49 -1.96
CA MET A 138 25.70 -7.62 -0.83
C MET A 138 24.59 -7.64 0.23
N GLU A 139 24.97 -7.37 1.47
CA GLU A 139 24.05 -7.17 2.58
C GLU A 139 23.47 -5.75 2.54
N ILE A 140 22.16 -5.62 2.74
CA ILE A 140 21.43 -4.37 2.90
C ILE A 140 21.40 -4.05 4.40
N THR A 141 21.98 -2.91 4.79
CA THR A 141 22.11 -2.52 6.21
C THR A 141 21.18 -1.38 6.60
N ALA A 142 20.71 -0.58 5.64
CA ALA A 142 19.78 0.51 5.90
C ALA A 142 18.99 0.94 4.65
N ILE A 143 17.82 1.53 4.87
CA ILE A 143 16.99 2.22 3.86
C ILE A 143 16.71 3.63 4.38
N GLU A 144 16.97 4.66 3.58
CA GLU A 144 16.88 6.08 3.99
C GLU A 144 17.64 6.37 5.31
N GLY A 145 18.79 5.72 5.49
CA GLY A 145 19.59 5.80 6.72
C GLY A 145 18.97 5.15 7.95
N VAL A 146 17.79 4.53 7.84
CA VAL A 146 17.15 3.75 8.91
C VAL A 146 17.75 2.34 8.93
N PRO A 147 18.35 1.87 10.03
CA PRO A 147 18.90 0.51 10.15
C PRO A 147 17.84 -0.56 9.88
N MET A 148 18.24 -1.70 9.29
CA MET A 148 17.28 -2.76 8.92
C MET A 148 16.44 -3.30 10.09
N ASP A 149 17.00 -3.37 11.30
CA ASP A 149 16.24 -3.76 12.50
C ASP A 149 15.07 -2.80 12.78
N ASP A 150 15.31 -1.49 12.62
CA ASP A 150 14.27 -0.46 12.78
C ASP A 150 13.28 -0.47 11.60
N VAL A 151 13.75 -0.76 10.38
CA VAL A 151 12.88 -0.98 9.22
C VAL A 151 11.91 -2.13 9.48
N PHE A 152 12.42 -3.25 10.00
CA PHE A 152 11.63 -4.43 10.33
C PHE A 152 10.62 -4.15 11.43
N ALA A 153 11.05 -3.47 12.49
CA ALA A 153 10.16 -3.06 13.58
C ALA A 153 9.01 -2.19 13.07
N ARG A 154 9.27 -1.26 12.15
CA ARG A 154 8.26 -0.36 11.57
C ARG A 154 7.34 -1.05 10.57
N LEU A 155 7.82 -2.06 9.83
CA LEU A 155 7.00 -2.84 8.90
C LEU A 155 6.16 -3.92 9.60
N THR A 156 6.55 -4.36 10.80
CA THR A 156 5.85 -5.42 11.54
C THR A 156 4.33 -5.21 11.67
N PRO A 157 3.81 -3.99 11.93
CA PRO A 157 2.36 -3.75 12.04
C PRO A 157 1.54 -4.08 10.79
N VAL A 158 2.14 -4.09 9.59
CA VAL A 158 1.45 -4.42 8.33
C VAL A 158 1.63 -5.86 7.87
N ILE A 159 2.21 -6.72 8.72
CA ILE A 159 2.48 -8.12 8.40
C ILE A 159 1.62 -9.01 9.32
N SER A 160 0.77 -9.87 8.76
CA SER A 160 0.08 -10.90 9.56
C SER A 160 1.00 -12.10 9.82
N TYR A 161 1.25 -12.43 11.08
CA TYR A 161 2.13 -13.55 11.46
C TYR A 161 1.65 -14.23 12.74
N ASP A 162 2.04 -15.49 12.92
CA ASP A 162 1.70 -16.34 14.06
C ASP A 162 2.95 -16.82 14.82
N ASN A 163 4.14 -16.59 14.27
CA ASN A 163 5.43 -16.92 14.86
C ASN A 163 6.58 -16.09 14.27
N GLU A 164 7.72 -16.08 14.96
CA GLU A 164 8.91 -15.29 14.58
C GLU A 164 9.47 -15.67 13.20
N THR A 165 9.54 -16.96 12.86
CA THR A 165 10.05 -17.40 11.56
C THR A 165 9.17 -16.90 10.40
N ARG A 166 7.85 -16.93 10.59
CA ARG A 166 6.90 -16.38 9.63
C ARG A 166 7.06 -14.86 9.50
N LEU A 167 7.18 -14.15 10.61
CA LEU A 167 7.41 -12.70 10.63
C LEU A 167 8.67 -12.33 9.83
N GLN A 168 9.81 -12.92 10.17
CA GLN A 168 11.09 -12.66 9.52
C GLN A 168 11.08 -12.95 8.02
N THR A 169 10.45 -14.07 7.61
CA THR A 169 10.32 -14.43 6.19
C THR A 169 9.47 -13.41 5.43
N GLN A 170 8.37 -12.94 6.01
CA GLN A 170 7.51 -11.95 5.37
C GLN A 170 8.12 -10.57 5.36
N LEU A 171 8.78 -10.14 6.44
CA LEU A 171 9.50 -8.87 6.46
C LEU A 171 10.52 -8.85 5.33
N ALA A 172 11.39 -9.85 5.24
CA ALA A 172 12.36 -9.97 4.16
C ALA A 172 11.70 -9.87 2.77
N ALA A 173 10.61 -10.62 2.53
CA ALA A 173 9.91 -10.62 1.25
C ALA A 173 9.21 -9.29 0.89
N ASN A 174 8.87 -8.46 1.88
CA ASN A 174 8.11 -7.22 1.69
C ASN A 174 8.96 -5.94 1.76
N ILE A 175 10.28 -6.01 2.01
CA ILE A 175 11.17 -4.82 2.02
C ILE A 175 11.09 -4.02 0.71
N ALA A 176 10.83 -4.71 -0.41
CA ALA A 176 10.74 -4.06 -1.70
C ALA A 176 9.47 -3.21 -1.89
N ASP A 177 8.45 -3.36 -1.04
CA ASP A 177 7.22 -2.60 -1.14
C ASP A 177 7.44 -1.14 -0.70
N ALA A 178 7.63 -0.26 -1.69
CA ALA A 178 7.93 1.15 -1.44
C ALA A 178 6.72 1.91 -0.88
N ASP A 179 5.50 1.50 -1.24
CA ASP A 179 4.29 2.10 -0.69
C ASP A 179 4.11 1.69 0.79
N ALA A 180 4.45 0.45 1.18
CA ALA A 180 4.48 0.04 2.58
C ALA A 180 5.56 0.79 3.38
N LEU A 181 6.77 0.93 2.83
CA LEU A 181 7.84 1.71 3.47
C LEU A 181 7.44 3.17 3.67
N ARG A 182 6.68 3.76 2.73
CA ARG A 182 6.11 5.10 2.89
C ARG A 182 5.07 5.15 3.99
N TYR A 183 4.16 4.17 4.01
CA TYR A 183 3.10 4.08 5.03
C TYR A 183 3.67 4.07 6.45
N VAL A 184 4.77 3.35 6.67
CA VAL A 184 5.43 3.26 7.98
C VAL A 184 6.46 4.37 8.24
N GLY A 185 6.49 5.40 7.40
CA GLY A 185 7.31 6.60 7.57
C GLY A 185 8.81 6.39 7.39
N ILE A 186 9.21 5.44 6.54
CA ILE A 186 10.60 5.26 6.11
C ILE A 186 10.88 6.05 4.84
N LEU A 187 9.96 5.99 3.86
CA LEU A 187 10.06 6.79 2.63
C LEU A 187 9.13 8.00 2.71
N ASP A 188 9.58 9.14 2.21
CA ASP A 188 8.70 10.29 1.95
C ASP A 188 7.99 10.15 0.58
N ASP A 189 8.65 9.53 -0.40
CA ASP A 189 8.14 9.27 -1.75
C ASP A 189 8.50 7.86 -2.21
N ALA A 190 7.49 7.06 -2.57
CA ALA A 190 7.66 5.69 -3.03
C ALA A 190 8.32 5.57 -4.43
N SER A 191 8.72 6.68 -5.08
CA SER A 191 9.39 6.64 -6.40
C SER A 191 10.90 6.36 -6.31
N GLN A 192 11.51 6.57 -5.14
CA GLN A 192 12.94 6.47 -4.95
C GLN A 192 13.26 6.07 -3.50
N ALA A 193 14.41 5.45 -3.31
CA ALA A 193 14.95 5.18 -1.99
C ALA A 193 16.49 5.16 -2.05
N GLU A 194 17.13 5.67 -1.00
CA GLU A 194 18.53 5.39 -0.70
C GLU A 194 18.64 4.04 0.02
N VAL A 195 19.46 3.14 -0.51
CA VAL A 195 19.72 1.82 0.08
C VAL A 195 21.21 1.70 0.37
N THR A 196 21.55 1.39 1.61
CA THR A 196 22.94 1.20 2.04
C THR A 196 23.31 -0.27 2.00
N PHE A 197 24.45 -0.57 1.38
CA PHE A 197 24.97 -1.92 1.24
C PHE A 197 26.34 -2.06 1.91
N THR A 198 26.66 -3.26 2.39
CA THR A 198 28.01 -3.68 2.77
C THR A 198 28.41 -4.96 2.05
N ASP A 199 29.70 -5.12 1.80
CA ASP A 199 30.26 -6.39 1.32
C ASP A 199 29.98 -7.48 2.37
N ALA A 200 29.61 -8.67 1.89
CA ALA A 200 29.39 -9.87 2.70
C ALA A 200 30.69 -10.54 3.15
#